data_AF-A0A9D1Y5E4-F1
#
_entry.id   AF-A0A9D1Y5E4-F1
#
_cell.length_a   1.000
_cell.length_b   1.000
_cell.length_c   1.000
_cell.angle_alpha   90.00
_cell.angle_beta   90.00
_cell.angle_gamma   90.00
#
_symmetry.space_group_name_H-M   'P 1'
#
loop_
_entity.id
_entity.type
_entity.pdbx_description
1 polymer ?
#
loop_
_entity_poly.entity_id
_entity_poly.type
_entity_poly.pdbx_seq_one_letter_code
_entity_poly.pdbx_strand_id
1 'polypeptide(L)'
;MEPNQYLIDFYSHYDEEGRLASRHGSVEFLTTMGYLSRYLRPGCRVLEIGAGTGRYSHALARQGYQVDAVELVEHNLNLFRQGTTPGEQITVVQGNALDLSAFPDNTYDITLLLGPLYHLYTEEDKRQALGEAIRVTRPGGVLFAAYVISDGCLLDEGFLRGTVDVEAYLRDGLLDPQTFAAASQPKDLFELVRKEDIDRLMEPFPVTRLHYVASDGCALLLREALDRMDDSRFQLFLRYHFATCEREDLAGVTSHSLDIFRKDPPSPSVSI
;
A
#
# COMPACT_ATOMS: atom_id res chain seq x y z
N MET A 1 -16.44 12.23 -4.86
CA MET A 1 -17.14 11.43 -3.83
C MET A 1 -16.82 12.04 -2.48
N GLU A 2 -17.81 12.30 -1.62
CA GLU A 2 -17.56 12.75 -0.24
C GLU A 2 -16.79 11.66 0.52
N PRO A 3 -15.81 12.00 1.40
CA PRO A 3 -15.04 11.01 2.15
C PRO A 3 -15.94 10.09 2.99
N ASN A 4 -15.62 8.79 3.01
CA ASN A 4 -16.36 7.82 3.81
C ASN A 4 -16.18 8.12 5.32
N GLN A 5 -17.27 8.39 6.05
CA GLN A 5 -17.22 8.73 7.47
C GLN A 5 -16.58 7.61 8.33
N TYR A 6 -16.79 6.33 7.98
CA TYR A 6 -16.16 5.20 8.68
C TYR A 6 -14.62 5.28 8.65
N LEU A 7 -14.07 5.74 7.52
CA LEU A 7 -12.63 5.90 7.33
C LEU A 7 -12.06 6.99 8.24
N ILE A 8 -12.73 8.14 8.29
CA ILE A 8 -12.33 9.29 9.10
C ILE A 8 -12.38 8.92 10.59
N ASP A 9 -13.46 8.27 11.02
CA ASP A 9 -13.66 7.88 12.42
C ASP A 9 -12.60 6.86 12.86
N PHE A 10 -12.26 5.89 12.02
CA PHE A 10 -11.21 4.90 12.30
C PHE A 10 -9.83 5.56 12.48
N TYR A 11 -9.37 6.33 11.49
CA TYR A 11 -8.02 6.92 11.53
C TYR A 11 -7.89 8.05 12.56
N SER A 12 -8.98 8.67 12.97
CA SER A 12 -8.94 9.64 14.09
C SER A 12 -8.61 9.00 15.45
N HIS A 13 -8.72 7.67 15.56
CA HIS A 13 -8.50 6.94 16.81
C HIS A 13 -7.44 5.81 16.67
N TYR A 14 -6.88 5.60 15.48
CA TYR A 14 -5.93 4.52 15.22
C TYR A 14 -4.51 4.93 15.65
N ASP A 15 -3.91 4.15 16.56
CA ASP A 15 -2.50 4.34 16.97
C ASP A 15 -1.56 3.79 15.89
N GLU A 16 -1.36 4.60 14.86
CA GLU A 16 -0.46 4.24 13.77
C GLU A 16 0.96 4.06 14.31
N GLU A 17 1.50 4.99 15.11
CA GLU A 17 2.88 4.97 15.63
C GLU A 17 3.22 3.70 16.42
N GLY A 18 2.32 3.22 17.28
CA GLY A 18 2.50 2.01 18.08
C GLY A 18 2.65 0.73 17.24
N ARG A 19 1.91 0.60 16.13
CA ARG A 19 2.04 -0.54 15.19
C ARG A 19 3.46 -0.60 14.61
N LEU A 20 4.04 0.56 14.30
CA LEU A 20 5.27 0.69 13.51
C LEU A 20 6.55 0.43 14.30
N ALA A 21 6.52 0.58 15.63
CA ALA A 21 7.66 0.33 16.51
C ALA A 21 7.93 -1.16 16.78
N SER A 22 6.93 -2.02 16.53
CA SER A 22 7.04 -3.47 16.74
C SER A 22 7.89 -4.14 15.65
N ARG A 23 8.47 -5.32 15.95
CA ARG A 23 9.27 -6.05 14.96
C ARG A 23 8.39 -6.53 13.82
N HIS A 24 7.23 -7.11 14.11
CA HIS A 24 6.30 -7.58 13.09
C HIS A 24 5.77 -6.44 12.20
N GLY A 25 5.36 -5.30 12.77
CA GLY A 25 4.87 -4.14 12.03
C GLY A 25 5.96 -3.37 11.26
N SER A 26 7.24 -3.68 11.51
CA SER A 26 8.37 -3.15 10.73
C SER A 26 8.61 -3.89 9.41
N VAL A 27 8.17 -5.15 9.27
CA VAL A 27 8.49 -5.99 8.10
C VAL A 27 7.94 -5.40 6.81
N GLU A 28 6.68 -4.94 6.82
CA GLU A 28 6.03 -4.27 5.69
C GLU A 28 6.85 -3.06 5.22
N PHE A 29 7.18 -2.15 6.14
CA PHE A 29 7.95 -0.95 5.86
C PHE A 29 9.37 -1.26 5.35
N LEU A 30 10.07 -2.18 6.00
CA LEU A 30 11.40 -2.60 5.58
C LEU A 30 11.37 -3.21 4.17
N THR A 31 10.31 -3.96 3.87
CA THR A 31 10.12 -4.56 2.54
C THR A 31 9.90 -3.48 1.49
N THR A 32 8.92 -2.60 1.70
CA THR A 32 8.62 -1.48 0.79
C THR A 32 9.85 -0.59 0.57
N MET A 33 10.56 -0.18 1.64
CA MET A 33 11.79 0.62 1.53
C MET A 33 12.92 -0.14 0.82
N GLY A 34 13.01 -1.46 1.03
CA GLY A 34 13.94 -2.34 0.35
C GLY A 34 13.72 -2.36 -1.17
N TYR A 35 12.47 -2.46 -1.63
CA TYR A 35 12.14 -2.38 -3.06
C TYR A 35 12.31 -0.96 -3.62
N LEU A 36 11.92 0.07 -2.86
CA LEU A 36 12.15 1.47 -3.27
C LEU A 36 13.61 1.74 -3.57
N SER A 37 14.53 1.24 -2.73
CA SER A 37 15.97 1.44 -2.90
C SER A 37 16.53 0.91 -4.21
N ARG A 38 15.86 -0.06 -4.87
CA ARG A 38 16.25 -0.60 -6.19
C ARG A 38 16.01 0.39 -7.34
N TYR A 39 15.09 1.33 -7.14
CA TYR A 39 14.60 2.23 -8.19
C TYR A 39 14.93 3.70 -7.94
N LEU A 40 15.12 4.08 -6.68
CA LEU A 40 15.53 5.42 -6.29
C LEU A 40 16.93 5.77 -6.83
N ARG A 41 17.07 6.99 -7.35
CA ARG A 41 18.34 7.56 -7.83
C ARG A 41 18.48 9.00 -7.31
N PRO A 42 19.70 9.52 -7.14
CA PRO A 42 19.88 10.92 -6.72
C PRO A 42 19.05 11.87 -7.58
N GLY A 43 18.27 12.75 -6.93
CA GLY A 43 17.40 13.72 -7.60
C GLY A 43 16.03 13.20 -8.01
N CYS A 44 15.66 11.94 -7.72
CA CYS A 44 14.30 11.46 -7.94
C CYS A 44 13.28 12.32 -7.17
N ARG A 45 12.16 12.62 -7.82
CA ARG A 45 10.96 13.17 -7.18
C ARG A 45 9.98 12.05 -6.85
N VAL A 46 9.49 12.06 -5.62
CA VAL A 46 8.55 11.05 -5.12
C VAL A 46 7.19 11.70 -4.85
N LEU A 47 6.10 11.04 -5.24
CA LEU A 47 4.75 11.35 -4.79
C LEU A 47 4.24 10.22 -3.89
N GLU A 48 3.74 10.54 -2.69
CA GLU A 48 3.00 9.61 -1.85
C GLU A 48 1.51 9.98 -1.79
N ILE A 49 0.64 9.02 -2.11
CA ILE A 49 -0.82 9.19 -2.18
C ILE A 49 -1.46 8.39 -1.05
N GLY A 50 -2.21 9.07 -0.18
CA GLY A 50 -2.70 8.51 1.08
C GLY A 50 -1.56 8.32 2.07
N ALA A 51 -0.84 9.40 2.37
CA ALA A 51 0.42 9.35 3.09
C ALA A 51 0.29 9.15 4.61
N GLY A 52 -0.93 9.19 5.16
CA GLY A 52 -1.20 9.05 6.58
C GLY A 52 -0.44 10.07 7.41
N THR A 53 0.26 9.61 8.44
CA THR A 53 1.17 10.44 9.25
C THR A 53 2.57 10.64 8.64
N GLY A 54 2.81 10.17 7.42
CA GLY A 54 4.02 10.48 6.64
C GLY A 54 5.19 9.51 6.80
N ARG A 55 4.95 8.27 7.26
CA ARG A 55 6.01 7.29 7.55
C ARG A 55 7.04 7.15 6.41
N TYR A 56 6.58 6.94 5.18
CA TYR A 56 7.47 6.80 4.02
C TYR A 56 8.01 8.16 3.57
N SER A 57 7.16 9.18 3.49
CA SER A 57 7.57 10.56 3.17
C SER A 57 8.73 11.07 4.02
N HIS A 58 8.64 10.99 5.35
CA HIS A 58 9.72 11.41 6.24
C HIS A 58 10.98 10.57 6.06
N ALA A 59 10.84 9.25 5.91
CA ALA A 59 11.99 8.36 5.69
C ALA A 59 12.74 8.70 4.39
N LEU A 60 12.01 8.97 3.30
CA LEU A 60 12.58 9.35 2.01
C LEU A 60 13.18 10.75 2.03
N ALA A 61 12.50 11.72 2.64
CA ALA A 61 13.02 13.08 2.77
C ALA A 61 14.32 13.14 3.58
N ARG A 62 14.43 12.33 4.65
CA ARG A 62 15.67 12.17 5.43
C ARG A 62 16.81 11.53 4.64
N GLN A 63 16.51 10.79 3.58
CA GLN A 63 17.50 10.28 2.62
C GLN A 63 17.87 11.31 1.54
N GLY A 64 17.28 12.51 1.57
CA GLY A 64 17.58 13.62 0.67
C GLY A 64 16.70 13.68 -0.58
N TYR A 65 15.61 12.90 -0.65
CA TYR A 65 14.66 12.97 -1.76
C TYR A 65 13.66 14.10 -1.56
N GLN A 66 13.19 14.67 -2.67
CA GLN A 66 12.07 15.61 -2.65
C GLN A 66 10.77 14.81 -2.71
N VAL A 67 9.90 15.01 -1.72
CA VAL A 67 8.64 14.28 -1.57
C VAL A 67 7.46 15.25 -1.63
N ASP A 68 6.55 14.99 -2.55
CA ASP A 68 5.20 15.56 -2.49
C ASP A 68 4.26 14.49 -1.92
N ALA A 69 3.29 14.88 -1.09
CA ALA A 69 2.39 13.97 -0.41
C ALA A 69 0.94 14.46 -0.44
N VAL A 70 0.01 13.52 -0.56
CA VAL A 70 -1.44 13.73 -0.54
C VAL A 70 -2.03 12.93 0.60
N GLU A 71 -2.82 13.58 1.45
CA GLU A 71 -3.55 12.92 2.53
C GLU A 71 -5.01 13.37 2.57
N LEU A 72 -5.93 12.44 2.78
CA LEU A 72 -7.37 12.71 2.78
C LEU A 72 -7.84 13.26 4.13
N VAL A 73 -7.37 12.64 5.22
CA VAL A 73 -7.84 12.88 6.58
C VAL A 73 -7.08 14.04 7.20
N GLU A 74 -7.80 15.12 7.55
CA GLU A 74 -7.21 16.35 8.10
C GLU A 74 -6.43 16.09 9.40
N HIS A 75 -6.90 15.17 10.25
CA HIS A 75 -6.19 14.77 11.47
C HIS A 75 -4.79 14.23 11.17
N ASN A 76 -4.69 13.26 10.24
CA ASN A 76 -3.42 12.67 9.82
C ASN A 76 -2.52 13.70 9.16
N LEU A 77 -3.07 14.56 8.30
CA LEU A 77 -2.35 15.67 7.69
C LEU A 77 -1.73 16.62 8.72
N ASN A 78 -2.45 16.90 9.81
CA ASN A 78 -1.94 17.75 10.89
C ASN A 78 -0.80 17.06 11.65
N LEU A 79 -0.93 15.76 11.95
CA LEU A 79 0.15 14.97 12.58
C LEU A 79 1.38 14.87 11.67
N PHE A 80 1.18 14.61 10.38
CA PHE A 80 2.24 14.64 9.37
C PHE A 80 3.00 15.96 9.45
N ARG A 81 2.30 17.10 9.35
CA ARG A 81 2.92 18.44 9.39
C ARG A 81 3.68 18.69 10.69
N GLN A 82 3.20 18.18 11.82
CA GLN A 82 3.89 18.27 13.11
C GLN A 82 5.16 17.40 13.15
N GLY A 83 5.14 16.25 12.47
CA GLY A 83 6.28 15.35 12.33
C GLY A 83 7.37 15.83 11.36
N THR A 84 7.04 16.76 10.45
CA THR A 84 8.00 17.32 9.49
C THR A 84 9.07 18.14 10.20
N THR A 85 10.34 17.76 10.01
CA THR A 85 11.48 18.44 10.64
C THR A 85 12.23 19.38 9.68
N PRO A 86 12.90 20.44 10.18
CA PRO A 86 13.71 21.31 9.33
C PRO A 86 14.78 20.52 8.55
N GLY A 87 14.79 20.69 7.23
CA GLY A 87 15.69 19.98 6.32
C GLY A 87 15.03 18.84 5.54
N GLU A 88 13.86 18.37 5.97
CA GLU A 88 13.03 17.46 5.18
C GLU A 88 12.37 18.23 4.03
N GLN A 89 12.65 17.82 2.79
CA GLN A 89 12.10 18.43 1.58
C GLN A 89 10.73 17.82 1.24
N ILE A 90 9.73 18.13 2.07
CA ILE A 90 8.37 17.58 1.93
C ILE A 90 7.36 18.70 1.70
N THR A 91 6.48 18.50 0.69
CA THR A 91 5.24 19.26 0.55
C THR A 91 4.06 18.32 0.74
N VAL A 92 3.15 18.64 1.67
CA VAL A 92 1.95 17.83 1.92
C VAL A 92 0.67 18.66 1.78
N VAL A 93 -0.28 18.14 1.01
CA VAL A 93 -1.59 18.77 0.74
C VAL A 93 -2.73 17.84 1.13
N GLN A 94 -3.86 18.43 1.50
CA GLN A 94 -5.08 17.66 1.65
C GLN A 94 -5.65 17.33 0.26
N GLY A 95 -6.00 16.07 0.00
CA GLY A 95 -6.53 15.67 -1.29
C GLY A 95 -7.05 14.26 -1.33
N ASN A 96 -7.74 13.91 -2.41
CA ASN A 96 -8.34 12.59 -2.61
C ASN A 96 -7.58 11.84 -3.72
N ALA A 97 -7.28 10.56 -3.51
CA ALA A 97 -6.58 9.73 -4.50
C ALA A 97 -7.32 9.63 -5.85
N LEU A 98 -8.64 9.88 -5.88
CA LEU A 98 -9.46 9.89 -7.10
C LEU A 98 -9.27 11.16 -7.95
N ASP A 99 -8.69 12.21 -7.39
CA ASP A 99 -8.45 13.49 -8.07
C ASP A 99 -7.10 14.09 -7.64
N LEU A 100 -6.10 13.89 -8.49
CA LEU A 100 -4.76 14.45 -8.36
C LEU A 100 -4.55 15.59 -9.37
N SER A 101 -5.60 16.31 -9.78
CA SER A 101 -5.50 17.41 -10.75
C SER A 101 -4.56 18.56 -10.31
N ALA A 102 -4.31 18.69 -9.01
CA ALA A 102 -3.29 19.59 -8.46
C ALA A 102 -1.85 19.20 -8.86
N PHE A 103 -1.65 17.97 -9.33
CA PHE A 103 -0.36 17.40 -9.70
C PHE A 103 -0.25 17.25 -11.23
N PRO A 104 0.84 17.76 -11.84
CA PRO A 104 1.01 17.68 -13.28
C PRO A 104 1.31 16.26 -13.76
N ASP A 105 0.84 15.95 -14.96
CA ASP A 105 1.16 14.71 -15.67
C ASP A 105 2.67 14.46 -15.75
N ASN A 106 3.06 13.20 -15.72
CA ASN A 106 4.41 12.74 -16.05
C ASN A 106 5.54 13.40 -15.24
N THR A 107 5.31 13.68 -13.97
CA THR A 107 6.20 14.47 -13.12
C THR A 107 7.11 13.60 -12.25
N TYR A 108 6.58 12.53 -11.69
CA TYR A 108 7.25 11.79 -10.62
C TYR A 108 8.06 10.60 -11.14
N ASP A 109 9.26 10.43 -10.60
CA ASP A 109 10.11 9.26 -10.83
C ASP A 109 9.51 8.02 -10.16
N ILE A 110 9.02 8.22 -8.93
CA ILE A 110 8.40 7.20 -8.09
C ILE A 110 7.06 7.72 -7.58
N THR A 111 6.02 6.91 -7.68
CA THR A 111 4.72 7.19 -7.07
C THR A 111 4.32 6.05 -6.13
N LEU A 112 3.86 6.39 -4.94
CA LEU A 112 3.44 5.46 -3.90
C LEU A 112 1.93 5.60 -3.71
N LEU A 113 1.18 4.51 -3.89
CA LEU A 113 -0.26 4.40 -3.68
C LEU A 113 -0.50 3.27 -2.65
N LEU A 114 -0.12 3.52 -1.40
CA LEU A 114 0.01 2.48 -0.37
C LEU A 114 -1.17 2.38 0.60
N GLY A 115 -2.03 3.41 0.61
CA GLY A 115 -3.21 3.51 1.47
C GLY A 115 -4.55 3.41 0.76
N PRO A 116 -4.76 4.14 -0.34
CA PRO A 116 -6.12 4.38 -0.82
C PRO A 116 -6.87 3.15 -1.32
N LEU A 117 -6.20 2.19 -1.98
CA LEU A 117 -6.90 1.17 -2.78
C LEU A 117 -7.81 0.26 -1.96
N TYR A 118 -7.39 -0.13 -0.75
CA TYR A 118 -8.20 -0.94 0.14
C TYR A 118 -9.30 -0.14 0.86
N HIS A 119 -9.49 1.14 0.56
CA HIS A 119 -10.63 1.94 1.03
C HIS A 119 -11.62 2.28 -0.09
N LEU A 120 -11.40 1.75 -1.30
CA LEU A 120 -12.24 1.95 -2.47
C LEU A 120 -12.95 0.63 -2.82
N TYR A 121 -14.28 0.64 -2.78
CA TYR A 121 -15.11 -0.58 -2.87
C TYR A 121 -15.71 -0.82 -4.26
N THR A 122 -15.40 0.04 -5.23
CA THR A 122 -15.86 -0.10 -6.61
C THR A 122 -14.66 -0.24 -7.55
N GLU A 123 -14.83 -1.01 -8.61
CA GLU A 123 -13.80 -1.14 -9.64
C GLU A 123 -13.52 0.21 -10.33
N GLU A 124 -14.56 1.02 -10.53
CA GLU A 124 -14.45 2.37 -11.13
C GLU A 124 -13.55 3.29 -10.29
N ASP A 125 -13.78 3.38 -8.98
CA ASP A 125 -12.95 4.21 -8.10
C ASP A 125 -11.51 3.73 -8.04
N LYS A 126 -11.29 2.41 -7.95
CA LYS A 126 -9.94 1.82 -7.96
C LYS A 126 -9.20 2.12 -9.27
N ARG A 127 -9.90 1.98 -10.41
CA ARG A 127 -9.35 2.33 -11.72
C ARG A 127 -9.05 3.82 -11.83
N GLN A 128 -9.89 4.68 -11.26
CA GLN A 128 -9.66 6.12 -11.24
C GLN A 128 -8.42 6.47 -10.42
N ALA A 129 -8.28 5.95 -9.20
CA ALA A 129 -7.08 6.19 -8.37
C ALA A 129 -5.79 5.68 -9.02
N LEU A 130 -5.81 4.47 -9.60
CA LEU A 130 -4.68 3.93 -10.36
C LEU A 130 -4.36 4.77 -11.59
N GLY A 131 -5.40 5.21 -12.33
CA GLY A 131 -5.27 6.07 -13.49
C GLY A 131 -4.60 7.39 -13.15
N GLU A 132 -5.00 8.05 -12.05
CA GLU A 132 -4.38 9.28 -11.57
C GLU A 132 -2.92 9.05 -11.14
N ALA A 133 -2.65 7.99 -10.38
CA ALA A 133 -1.29 7.65 -9.96
C ALA A 133 -0.37 7.37 -11.16
N ILE A 134 -0.87 6.66 -12.18
CA ILE A 134 -0.15 6.41 -13.44
C ILE A 134 0.02 7.70 -14.22
N ARG A 135 -0.99 8.58 -14.30
CA ARG A 135 -0.93 9.86 -15.03
C ARG A 135 0.20 10.73 -14.52
N VAL A 136 0.31 10.92 -13.20
CA VAL A 136 1.34 11.76 -12.57
C VAL A 136 2.73 11.11 -12.57
N THR A 137 2.81 9.79 -12.68
CA THR A 137 4.08 9.07 -12.88
C THR A 137 4.63 9.35 -14.27
N ARG A 138 5.92 9.65 -14.39
CA ARG A 138 6.56 9.87 -15.71
C ARG A 138 6.71 8.58 -16.53
N PRO A 139 6.82 8.64 -17.86
CA PRO A 139 7.17 7.47 -18.66
C PRO A 139 8.47 6.82 -18.19
N GLY A 140 8.45 5.50 -17.95
CA GLY A 140 9.57 4.78 -17.35
C GLY A 140 9.75 4.97 -15.85
N GLY A 141 8.93 5.81 -15.20
CA GLY A 141 8.81 5.91 -13.74
C GLY A 141 8.15 4.67 -13.14
N VAL A 142 8.28 4.51 -11.82
CA VAL A 142 7.85 3.31 -11.10
C VAL A 142 6.74 3.65 -10.10
N LEU A 143 5.64 2.92 -10.19
CA LEU A 143 4.49 3.00 -9.30
C LEU A 143 4.52 1.81 -8.33
N PHE A 144 4.21 2.09 -7.08
CA PHE A 144 4.02 1.11 -6.01
C PHE A 144 2.56 1.18 -5.55
N ALA A 145 1.83 0.08 -5.64
CA ALA A 145 0.44 -0.01 -5.19
C ALA A 145 0.30 -1.09 -4.11
N ALA A 146 -0.37 -0.79 -3.01
CA ALA A 146 -0.61 -1.77 -1.94
C ALA A 146 -2.08 -2.19 -1.87
N TYR A 147 -2.28 -3.45 -1.47
CA TYR A 147 -3.61 -4.07 -1.33
C TYR A 147 -3.65 -4.92 -0.07
N VAL A 148 -4.84 -5.07 0.52
CA VAL A 148 -5.06 -6.04 1.60
C VAL A 148 -5.50 -7.37 0.99
N ILE A 149 -4.74 -8.43 1.28
CA ILE A 149 -4.95 -9.77 0.72
C ILE A 149 -5.84 -10.59 1.63
N SER A 150 -6.90 -11.14 1.04
CA SER A 150 -7.94 -11.86 1.79
C SER A 150 -7.40 -13.08 2.53
N ASP A 151 -6.58 -13.91 1.89
CA ASP A 151 -6.15 -15.19 2.47
C ASP A 151 -5.28 -15.00 3.73
N GLY A 152 -4.28 -14.11 3.69
CA GLY A 152 -3.49 -13.78 4.89
C GLY A 152 -4.30 -13.10 5.99
N CYS A 153 -5.22 -12.20 5.62
CA CYS A 153 -6.12 -11.53 6.56
C CYS A 153 -7.05 -12.54 7.27
N LEU A 154 -7.64 -13.49 6.53
CA LEU A 154 -8.51 -14.52 7.10
C LEU A 154 -7.76 -15.44 8.06
N LEU A 155 -6.50 -15.80 7.77
CA LEU A 155 -5.70 -16.63 8.66
C LEU A 155 -5.42 -15.94 10.00
N ASP A 156 -4.99 -14.68 9.97
CA ASP A 156 -4.61 -13.92 11.17
C ASP A 156 -5.81 -13.29 11.88
N GLU A 157 -6.51 -12.38 11.22
CA GLU A 157 -7.60 -11.61 11.84
C GLU A 157 -8.92 -12.41 11.91
N GLY A 158 -9.13 -13.35 11.00
CA GLY A 158 -10.29 -14.24 10.98
C GLY A 158 -10.17 -15.41 11.96
N PHE A 159 -9.37 -16.41 11.61
CA PHE A 159 -9.29 -17.67 12.35
C PHE A 159 -8.46 -17.61 13.63
N LEU A 160 -7.33 -16.90 13.62
CA LEU A 160 -6.46 -16.85 14.81
C LEU A 160 -6.98 -15.86 15.86
N ARG A 161 -7.37 -14.65 15.46
CA ARG A 161 -7.78 -13.57 16.39
C ARG A 161 -9.28 -13.45 16.58
N GLY A 162 -10.09 -13.83 15.59
CA GLY A 162 -11.53 -13.67 15.64
C GLY A 162 -12.01 -12.21 15.57
N THR A 163 -11.16 -11.29 15.11
CA THR A 163 -11.53 -9.89 14.88
C THR A 163 -12.43 -9.76 13.65
N VAL A 164 -12.18 -10.59 12.62
CA VAL A 164 -13.10 -10.81 11.51
C VAL A 164 -13.95 -12.05 11.82
N ASP A 165 -15.26 -11.87 11.94
CA ASP A 165 -16.18 -13.00 12.16
C ASP A 165 -16.41 -13.76 10.85
N VAL A 166 -15.61 -14.80 10.63
CA VAL A 166 -15.63 -15.65 9.43
C VAL A 166 -17.00 -16.31 9.23
N GLU A 167 -17.67 -16.74 10.31
CA GLU A 167 -18.99 -17.37 10.22
C GLU A 167 -20.07 -16.36 9.81
N ALA A 168 -20.03 -15.15 10.37
CA ALA A 168 -20.91 -14.07 9.94
C ALA A 168 -20.66 -13.69 8.48
N TYR A 169 -19.40 -13.56 8.05
CA TYR A 169 -19.06 -13.22 6.67
C TYR A 169 -19.55 -14.28 5.66
N LEU A 170 -19.46 -15.57 5.99
CA LEU A 170 -20.05 -16.65 5.18
C LEU A 170 -21.58 -16.54 5.11
N ARG A 171 -22.23 -16.29 6.26
CA ARG A 171 -23.69 -16.17 6.37
C ARG A 171 -24.23 -14.97 5.58
N ASP A 172 -23.50 -13.88 5.59
CA ASP A 172 -23.86 -12.62 4.94
C ASP A 172 -23.47 -12.58 3.45
N GLY A 173 -22.82 -13.64 2.94
CA GLY A 173 -22.37 -13.73 1.55
C GLY A 173 -21.16 -12.84 1.22
N LEU A 174 -20.40 -12.42 2.24
CA LEU A 174 -19.13 -11.70 2.10
C LEU A 174 -17.94 -12.65 1.91
N LEU A 175 -18.14 -13.95 2.11
CA LEU A 175 -17.21 -15.01 1.72
C LEU A 175 -17.93 -16.05 0.88
N ASP A 176 -17.33 -16.44 -0.24
CA ASP A 176 -17.80 -17.57 -1.01
C ASP A 176 -17.58 -18.89 -0.23
N PRO A 177 -18.61 -19.75 -0.06
CA PRO A 177 -18.51 -20.91 0.83
C PRO A 177 -17.62 -22.05 0.31
N GLN A 178 -17.19 -22.01 -0.95
CA GLN A 178 -16.32 -23.05 -1.53
C GLN A 178 -14.89 -22.56 -1.70
N THR A 179 -14.74 -21.34 -2.18
CA THR A 179 -13.46 -20.74 -2.56
C THR A 179 -12.93 -19.75 -1.54
N PHE A 180 -13.77 -19.29 -0.60
CA PHE A 180 -13.47 -18.23 0.37
C PHE A 180 -13.03 -16.91 -0.28
N ALA A 181 -13.39 -16.69 -1.55
CA ALA A 181 -13.24 -15.38 -2.18
C ALA A 181 -14.03 -14.34 -1.36
N ALA A 182 -13.38 -13.22 -1.02
CA ALA A 182 -13.96 -12.20 -0.18
C ALA A 182 -14.64 -11.11 -1.01
N ALA A 183 -15.74 -10.59 -0.49
CA ALA A 183 -16.32 -9.32 -0.88
C ALA A 183 -16.34 -8.41 0.35
N SER A 184 -16.25 -7.10 0.13
CA SER A 184 -16.19 -6.11 1.20
C SER A 184 -17.18 -4.99 0.98
N GLN A 185 -17.58 -4.35 2.08
CA GLN A 185 -18.48 -3.22 2.11
C GLN A 185 -17.84 -2.06 2.90
N PRO A 186 -18.31 -0.81 2.71
CA PRO A 186 -17.77 0.36 3.41
C PRO A 186 -17.62 0.25 4.94
N LYS A 187 -18.47 -0.56 5.59
CA LYS A 187 -18.44 -0.82 7.03
C LYS A 187 -17.26 -1.70 7.48
N ASP A 188 -16.66 -2.45 6.56
CA ASP A 188 -15.56 -3.37 6.84
C ASP A 188 -14.21 -2.64 6.90
N LEU A 189 -14.18 -1.34 6.60
CA LEU A 189 -13.03 -0.43 6.54
C LEU A 189 -11.99 -0.76 5.46
N PHE A 190 -11.71 -2.03 5.24
CA PHE A 190 -10.74 -2.53 4.27
C PHE A 190 -11.41 -3.45 3.25
N GLU A 191 -11.14 -3.21 1.97
CA GLU A 191 -11.43 -4.16 0.91
C GLU A 191 -10.40 -5.28 0.91
N LEU A 192 -10.88 -6.52 0.93
CA LEU A 192 -10.07 -7.72 0.83
C LEU A 192 -10.10 -8.24 -0.60
N VAL A 193 -8.93 -8.42 -1.20
CA VAL A 193 -8.80 -8.88 -2.59
C VAL A 193 -7.87 -10.08 -2.70
N ARG A 194 -7.94 -10.79 -3.83
CA ARG A 194 -6.91 -11.75 -4.22
C ARG A 194 -6.07 -11.25 -5.38
N LYS A 195 -4.97 -11.95 -5.64
CA LYS A 195 -4.05 -11.61 -6.72
C LYS A 195 -4.75 -11.56 -8.08
N GLU A 196 -5.66 -12.49 -8.36
CA GLU A 196 -6.43 -12.53 -9.61
C GLU A 196 -7.35 -11.31 -9.79
N ASP A 197 -7.84 -10.71 -8.70
CA ASP A 197 -8.62 -9.48 -8.76
C ASP A 197 -7.72 -8.29 -9.10
N ILE A 198 -6.52 -8.24 -8.50
CA ILE A 198 -5.50 -7.24 -8.81
C ILE A 198 -5.04 -7.35 -10.27
N ASP A 199 -4.83 -8.57 -10.77
CA ASP A 199 -4.45 -8.82 -12.16
C ASP A 199 -5.50 -8.28 -13.15
N ARG A 200 -6.79 -8.54 -12.89
CA ARG A 200 -7.91 -8.01 -13.70
C ARG A 200 -8.05 -6.49 -13.57
N LEU A 201 -7.82 -5.94 -12.38
CA LEU A 201 -7.84 -4.50 -12.15
C LEU A 201 -6.75 -3.80 -12.95
N MET A 202 -5.57 -4.41 -13.08
CA MET A 202 -4.42 -3.79 -13.74
C MET A 202 -4.37 -4.00 -15.26
N GLU A 203 -5.07 -5.01 -15.79
CA GLU A 203 -5.08 -5.39 -17.22
C GLU A 203 -5.20 -4.22 -18.22
N PRO A 204 -6.07 -3.20 -18.02
CA PRO A 204 -6.26 -2.15 -19.03
C PRO A 204 -5.19 -1.07 -19.03
N PHE A 205 -4.29 -1.03 -18.06
CA PHE A 205 -3.30 0.04 -17.93
C PHE A 205 -2.03 -0.24 -18.75
N PRO A 206 -1.43 0.80 -19.38
CA PRO A 206 -0.19 0.67 -20.14
C PRO A 206 1.02 0.65 -19.19
N VAL A 207 1.15 -0.43 -18.44
CA VAL A 207 2.22 -0.62 -17.46
C VAL A 207 2.81 -2.02 -17.55
N THR A 208 4.11 -2.12 -17.26
CA THR A 208 4.80 -3.40 -17.11
C THR A 208 4.98 -3.71 -15.62
N ARG A 209 4.40 -4.81 -15.12
CA ARG A 209 4.67 -5.29 -13.76
C ARG A 209 6.14 -5.71 -13.63
N LEU A 210 6.82 -5.17 -12.62
CA LEU A 210 8.20 -5.48 -12.26
C LEU A 210 8.27 -6.51 -11.13
N HIS A 211 7.41 -6.39 -10.13
CA HIS A 211 7.35 -7.27 -8.97
C HIS A 211 5.92 -7.39 -8.45
N TYR A 212 5.62 -8.55 -7.85
CA TYR A 212 4.47 -8.74 -6.98
C TYR A 212 4.98 -9.32 -5.67
N VAL A 213 4.84 -8.59 -4.57
CA VAL A 213 5.55 -8.86 -3.33
C VAL A 213 4.55 -9.10 -2.19
N ALA A 214 4.76 -10.16 -1.42
CA ALA A 214 4.19 -10.33 -0.09
C ALA A 214 4.93 -9.41 0.90
N SER A 215 4.38 -8.21 1.15
CA SER A 215 5.07 -7.13 1.86
C SER A 215 5.40 -7.48 3.30
N ASP A 216 4.46 -8.11 3.99
CA ASP A 216 4.62 -8.59 5.36
C ASP A 216 4.78 -10.12 5.44
N GLY A 217 4.46 -10.86 4.37
CA GLY A 217 4.50 -12.32 4.37
C GLY A 217 3.74 -12.88 5.58
N CYS A 218 4.35 -13.80 6.33
CA CYS A 218 3.73 -14.35 7.53
C CYS A 218 3.96 -13.50 8.80
N ALA A 219 4.46 -12.27 8.70
CA ALA A 219 4.88 -11.51 9.88
C ALA A 219 3.73 -11.19 10.84
N LEU A 220 2.55 -10.83 10.33
CA LEU A 220 1.40 -10.54 11.19
C LEU A 220 0.86 -11.81 11.87
N LEU A 221 0.80 -12.92 11.15
CA LEU A 221 0.46 -14.24 11.68
C LEU A 221 1.47 -14.73 12.74
N LEU A 222 2.75 -14.37 12.61
CA LEU A 222 3.82 -14.72 13.54
C LEU A 222 4.16 -13.61 14.54
N ARG A 223 3.29 -12.61 14.73
CA ARG A 223 3.67 -11.36 15.42
C ARG A 223 4.26 -11.56 16.81
N GLU A 224 3.64 -12.40 17.64
CA GLU A 224 4.14 -12.66 18.99
C GLU A 224 5.48 -13.40 18.96
N ALA A 225 5.73 -14.22 17.95
CA ALA A 225 7.00 -14.91 17.78
C ALA A 225 8.10 -13.95 17.32
N LEU A 226 7.81 -13.05 16.38
CA LEU A 226 8.75 -12.05 15.88
C LEU A 226 9.14 -11.04 16.95
N ASP A 227 8.18 -10.53 17.71
CA ASP A 227 8.44 -9.54 18.75
C ASP A 227 9.35 -10.10 19.87
N ARG A 228 9.28 -11.42 20.12
CA ARG A 228 10.14 -12.12 21.08
C ARG A 228 11.53 -12.47 20.55
N MET A 229 11.82 -12.30 19.25
CA MET A 229 13.16 -12.60 18.71
C MET A 229 14.19 -11.62 19.25
N ASP A 230 15.43 -12.04 19.40
CA ASP A 230 16.54 -11.08 19.49
C ASP A 230 16.86 -10.49 18.10
N ASP A 231 17.72 -9.47 18.07
CA ASP A 231 18.06 -8.78 16.82
C ASP A 231 18.71 -9.71 15.80
N SER A 232 19.58 -10.63 16.23
CA SER A 232 20.29 -11.54 15.34
C SER A 232 19.34 -12.49 14.61
N ARG A 233 18.35 -13.02 15.35
CA ARG A 233 17.33 -13.92 14.82
C ARG A 233 16.34 -13.18 13.94
N PHE A 234 15.95 -11.95 14.32
CA PHE A 234 15.07 -11.12 13.51
C PHE A 234 15.72 -10.74 12.17
N GLN A 235 17.00 -10.40 12.16
CA GLN A 235 17.75 -10.16 10.92
C GLN A 235 17.81 -11.41 10.02
N LEU A 236 17.97 -12.60 10.59
CA LEU A 236 17.89 -13.84 9.83
C LEU A 236 16.48 -14.08 9.25
N PHE A 237 15.43 -13.78 10.02
CA PHE A 237 14.06 -13.82 9.51
C PHE A 237 13.86 -12.86 8.34
N LEU A 238 14.33 -11.61 8.43
CA LEU A 238 14.23 -10.65 7.32
C LEU A 238 14.95 -11.16 6.06
N ARG A 239 16.14 -11.76 6.20
CA ARG A 239 16.84 -12.37 5.06
C ARG A 239 16.05 -13.50 4.42
N TYR A 240 15.42 -14.35 5.23
CA TYR A 240 14.52 -15.40 4.73
C TYR A 240 13.32 -14.77 4.00
N HIS A 241 12.65 -13.80 4.63
CA HIS A 241 11.51 -13.06 4.08
C HIS A 241 11.84 -12.47 2.71
N PHE A 242 12.92 -11.71 2.58
CA PHE A 242 13.34 -11.13 1.30
C PHE A 242 13.69 -12.19 0.24
N ALA A 243 14.14 -13.38 0.64
CA ALA A 243 14.40 -14.48 -0.29
C ALA A 243 13.12 -15.18 -0.78
N THR A 244 11.99 -14.99 -0.10
CA THR A 244 10.73 -15.70 -0.39
C THR A 244 9.55 -14.78 -0.72
N CYS A 245 9.64 -13.48 -0.49
CA CYS A 245 8.51 -12.55 -0.59
C CYS A 245 7.92 -12.40 -2.02
N GLU A 246 8.63 -12.81 -3.07
CA GLU A 246 8.12 -12.86 -4.45
C GLU A 246 7.75 -14.28 -4.92
N ARG A 247 7.86 -15.30 -4.05
CA ARG A 247 7.47 -16.66 -4.43
C ARG A 247 5.97 -16.73 -4.62
N GLU A 248 5.54 -17.13 -5.81
CA GLU A 248 4.13 -17.24 -6.18
C GLU A 248 3.34 -18.15 -5.23
N ASP A 249 3.94 -19.26 -4.79
CA ASP A 249 3.31 -20.21 -3.86
C ASP A 249 3.20 -19.71 -2.41
N LEU A 250 3.80 -18.56 -2.10
CA LEU A 250 3.73 -17.91 -0.79
C LEU A 250 3.08 -16.52 -0.84
N ALA A 251 2.83 -15.95 -2.01
CA ALA A 251 2.38 -14.57 -2.13
C ALA A 251 1.02 -14.30 -1.46
N GLY A 252 0.14 -15.31 -1.41
CA GLY A 252 -1.18 -15.20 -0.78
C GLY A 252 -1.16 -15.22 0.76
N VAL A 253 -0.06 -15.62 1.40
CA VAL A 253 0.01 -15.70 2.88
C VAL A 253 0.12 -14.32 3.56
N THR A 254 0.45 -13.31 2.76
CA THR A 254 0.62 -11.93 3.21
C THR A 254 -0.74 -11.32 3.56
N SER A 255 -0.78 -10.41 4.54
CA SER A 255 -1.96 -9.56 4.74
C SER A 255 -1.90 -8.33 3.84
N HIS A 256 -0.69 -7.82 3.54
CA HIS A 256 -0.48 -6.70 2.64
C HIS A 256 0.42 -7.10 1.47
N SER A 257 -0.06 -6.92 0.24
CA SER A 257 0.77 -7.08 -0.95
C SER A 257 1.26 -5.72 -1.44
N LEU A 258 2.37 -5.75 -2.19
CA LEU A 258 2.94 -4.61 -2.89
C LEU A 258 3.15 -5.00 -4.34
N ASP A 259 2.42 -4.32 -5.22
CA ASP A 259 2.51 -4.49 -6.65
C ASP A 259 3.29 -3.32 -7.26
N ILE A 260 4.36 -3.64 -7.98
CA ILE A 260 5.33 -2.65 -8.46
C ILE A 260 5.34 -2.65 -9.97
N PHE A 261 5.02 -1.51 -10.56
CA PHE A 261 4.85 -1.35 -12.00
C PHE A 261 5.76 -0.27 -12.56
N ARG A 262 6.19 -0.44 -13.80
CA ARG A 262 6.78 0.63 -14.60
C ARG A 262 5.74 1.17 -15.55
N LYS A 263 5.59 2.50 -15.61
CA LYS A 263 4.77 3.14 -16.64
C LYS A 263 5.44 2.96 -18.00
N ASP A 264 4.71 2.41 -18.97
CA ASP A 264 5.26 2.21 -20.30
C ASP A 264 5.45 3.56 -21.01
N PRO A 265 6.50 3.69 -21.83
CA PRO A 265 6.61 4.83 -22.73
C PRO A 265 5.39 4.91 -23.65
N PRO A 266 4.96 6.12 -24.04
CA PRO A 266 3.95 6.24 -25.08
C PRO A 266 4.41 5.51 -26.34
N SER A 267 3.52 4.71 -26.93
CA SER A 267 3.81 4.02 -28.18
C SER A 267 4.28 5.03 -29.23
N PRO A 268 5.35 4.73 -30.00
CA PRO A 268 5.77 5.63 -31.07
C PRO A 268 4.57 5.84 -32.02
N SER A 269 4.20 7.10 -32.23
CA SER A 269 3.15 7.46 -33.19
C SER A 269 3.54 6.86 -34.55
N VAL A 270 2.75 5.91 -35.06
CA VAL A 270 2.90 5.45 -36.44
C VAL A 270 2.43 6.60 -37.31
N SER A 271 3.37 7.41 -37.78
CA SER A 271 3.12 8.38 -38.83
C SER A 271 2.72 7.60 -40.08
N ILE A 272 1.43 7.63 -40.43
CA ILE A 272 0.94 7.17 -41.75
C ILE A 272 1.04 8.33 -42.72
#